data_AF-A0A2W7BG30-F1
#
_entry.id   AF-A0A2W7BG30-F1
#
_cell.length_a   1.000
_cell.length_b   1.000
_cell.length_c   1.000
_cell.angle_alpha   90.00
_cell.angle_beta   90.00
_cell.angle_gamma   90.00
#
_symmetry.space_group_name_H-M   'P 1'
#
loop_
_entity.id
_entity.type
_entity.pdbx_description
1 polymer ?
#
loop_
_entity_poly.entity_id
_entity_poly.type
_entity_poly.pdbx_seq_one_letter_code
_entity_poly.pdbx_strand_id
1 'polypeptide(L)'
;MWELKKYLVAGNAEEKIAPYLQQVRQSIVTRVFIVRLVKYLQNRSCKKYISLEAIEAGYALYRQPPLNRSELLTILIELSSPLTGYLGRYVTTQPKSYYFYHLHDLPTPEECKPKPSPEQIV
;
A
#
# COMPACT_ATOMS: atom_id res chain seq x y z
N MET A 1 -3.81 3.16 -20.89
CA MET A 1 -2.69 3.31 -21.86
C MET A 1 -2.73 4.65 -22.64
N TRP A 2 -3.38 5.72 -22.13
CA TRP A 2 -3.63 6.96 -22.91
C TRP A 2 -3.04 8.24 -22.29
N GLU A 3 -2.61 8.22 -21.03
CA GLU A 3 -2.08 9.42 -20.36
C GLU A 3 -0.68 9.83 -20.85
N LEU A 4 0.23 8.87 -21.08
CA LEU A 4 1.58 9.16 -21.59
C LEU A 4 1.55 9.93 -22.92
N LYS A 5 0.57 9.65 -23.80
CA LYS A 5 0.44 10.31 -25.11
C LYS A 5 0.37 11.84 -25.00
N LYS A 6 -0.20 12.38 -23.91
CA LYS A 6 -0.28 13.83 -23.66
C LYS A 6 1.08 14.49 -23.45
N TYR A 7 2.09 13.70 -23.10
CA TYR A 7 3.44 14.15 -22.78
C TYR A 7 4.45 13.89 -23.91
N LEU A 8 4.04 13.18 -24.98
CA LEU A 8 4.87 12.90 -26.15
C LEU A 8 4.81 14.08 -27.15
N VAL A 9 5.57 15.14 -26.86
CA VAL A 9 5.67 16.33 -27.74
C VAL A 9 6.94 16.25 -28.59
N ALA A 10 6.79 16.32 -29.91
CA ALA A 10 7.92 16.34 -30.84
C ALA A 10 8.87 17.51 -30.53
N GLY A 11 10.18 17.25 -30.52
CA GLY A 11 11.22 18.24 -30.24
C GLY A 11 11.47 18.57 -28.77
N ASN A 12 10.52 18.32 -27.87
CA ASN A 12 10.61 18.63 -26.41
C ASN A 12 10.19 17.44 -25.52
N ALA A 13 10.34 16.22 -26.02
CA ALA A 13 9.79 15.03 -25.38
C ALA A 13 10.41 14.77 -24.00
N GLU A 14 11.72 14.96 -23.83
CA GLU A 14 12.42 14.70 -22.57
C GLU A 14 11.89 15.56 -21.41
N GLU A 15 11.77 16.87 -21.63
CA GLU A 15 11.26 17.81 -20.62
C GLU A 15 9.79 17.55 -20.28
N LYS A 16 8.97 17.20 -21.29
CA LYS A 16 7.54 16.96 -21.10
C LYS A 16 7.24 15.60 -20.47
N ILE A 17 8.08 14.58 -20.69
CA ILE A 17 7.90 13.23 -20.12
C ILE A 17 8.30 13.18 -18.65
N ALA A 18 9.29 13.98 -18.23
CA ALA A 18 9.82 13.94 -16.86
C ALA A 18 8.73 14.12 -15.76
N PRO A 19 7.79 15.08 -15.86
CA PRO A 19 6.69 15.21 -14.90
C PRO A 19 5.80 13.96 -14.83
N TYR A 20 5.50 13.34 -15.97
CA TYR A 20 4.70 12.12 -16.02
C TYR A 20 5.43 10.96 -15.32
N LEU A 21 6.72 10.78 -15.59
CA LEU A 21 7.53 9.77 -14.89
C LEU A 21 7.57 10.02 -13.39
N GLN A 22 7.70 11.29 -12.96
CA GLN A 22 7.67 11.65 -11.55
C GLN A 22 6.31 11.29 -10.91
N GLN A 23 5.20 11.56 -11.58
CA GLN A 23 3.86 11.18 -11.11
C GLN A 23 3.69 9.67 -11.00
N VAL A 24 4.10 8.92 -12.03
CA VAL A 24 4.06 7.45 -12.02
C VAL A 24 4.93 6.90 -10.88
N ARG A 25 6.14 7.44 -10.71
CA ARG A 25 7.03 7.04 -9.62
C ARG A 25 6.42 7.28 -8.25
N GLN A 26 5.83 8.45 -8.01
CA GLN A 26 5.16 8.75 -6.74
C GLN A 26 3.98 7.81 -6.49
N SER A 27 3.19 7.55 -7.52
CA SER A 27 2.07 6.60 -7.50
C SER A 27 2.51 5.17 -7.11
N ILE A 28 3.63 4.70 -7.64
CA ILE A 28 4.24 3.40 -7.30
C ILE A 28 4.74 3.41 -5.84
N VAL A 29 5.50 4.42 -5.44
CA VAL A 29 6.04 4.54 -4.08
C VAL A 29 4.92 4.60 -3.04
N THR A 30 3.79 5.23 -3.35
CA THR A 30 2.60 5.23 -2.49
C THR A 30 2.01 3.83 -2.31
N ARG A 31 1.85 3.06 -3.39
CA ARG A 31 1.35 1.68 -3.33
C ARG A 31 2.27 0.75 -2.55
N VAL A 32 3.57 0.81 -2.84
CA VAL A 32 4.58 -0.01 -2.14
C VAL A 32 4.55 0.29 -0.64
N PHE A 33 4.44 1.57 -0.27
CA PHE A 33 4.34 1.96 1.13
C PHE A 33 3.08 1.40 1.81
N ILE A 34 1.92 1.47 1.15
CA ILE A 34 0.66 0.93 1.70
C ILE A 34 0.75 -0.58 1.93
N VAL A 35 1.30 -1.35 0.98
CA VAL A 35 1.50 -2.80 1.14
C VAL A 35 2.35 -3.10 2.37
N ARG A 36 3.49 -2.39 2.51
CA ARG A 36 4.39 -2.55 3.67
C ARG A 36 3.73 -2.14 4.97
N LEU A 37 2.94 -1.06 4.97
CA LEU A 37 2.22 -0.60 6.14
C LEU A 37 1.23 -1.65 6.63
N VAL A 38 0.44 -2.26 5.73
CA VAL A 38 -0.48 -3.34 6.08
C VAL A 38 0.25 -4.52 6.71
N LYS A 39 1.36 -4.98 6.09
CA LYS A 39 2.20 -6.06 6.64
C LYS A 39 2.74 -5.71 8.04
N TYR A 40 3.26 -4.49 8.20
CA TYR A 40 3.77 -4.01 9.48
C TYR A 40 2.69 -3.99 10.58
N LEU A 41 1.50 -3.47 10.26
CA LEU A 41 0.39 -3.41 11.22
C LEU A 41 -0.10 -4.82 11.62
N GLN A 42 -0.14 -5.77 10.67
CA GLN A 42 -0.43 -7.18 10.97
C GLN A 42 0.59 -7.78 11.93
N ASN A 43 1.88 -7.62 11.63
CA ASN A 43 2.96 -8.16 12.47
C ASN A 43 2.98 -7.53 13.85
N ARG A 44 2.76 -6.21 13.95
CA ARG A 44 2.78 -5.48 15.22
C ARG A 44 1.58 -5.78 16.11
N SER A 45 0.40 -5.95 15.52
CA SER A 45 -0.84 -6.21 16.27
C SER A 45 -1.15 -7.69 16.47
N CYS A 46 -0.37 -8.57 15.83
CA CYS A 46 -0.64 -10.02 15.74
C CYS A 46 -2.05 -10.34 15.20
N LYS A 47 -2.65 -9.43 14.41
CA LYS A 47 -3.97 -9.60 13.81
C LYS A 47 -3.83 -9.99 12.34
N LYS A 48 -4.59 -11.01 11.94
CA LYS A 48 -4.67 -11.42 10.53
C LYS A 48 -5.25 -10.32 9.65
N TYR A 49 -6.26 -9.59 10.12
CA TYR A 49 -6.97 -8.57 9.34
C TYR A 49 -6.81 -7.20 9.99
N ILE A 50 -6.52 -6.17 9.18
CA ILE A 50 -6.34 -4.79 9.61
C ILE A 50 -7.47 -3.95 9.04
N SER A 51 -8.12 -3.16 9.89
CA SER A 51 -9.23 -2.30 9.46
C SER A 51 -8.74 -1.09 8.68
N LEU A 52 -9.60 -0.54 7.82
CA LEU A 52 -9.32 0.69 7.08
C LEU A 52 -8.90 1.85 8.00
N GLU A 53 -9.53 1.98 9.16
CA GLU A 53 -9.25 3.03 10.15
C GLU A 53 -7.81 2.93 10.67
N ALA A 54 -7.33 1.72 10.96
CA ALA A 54 -5.97 1.51 11.43
C ALA A 54 -4.94 1.83 10.33
N ILE A 55 -5.25 1.50 9.08
CA ILE A 55 -4.38 1.81 7.93
C ILE A 55 -4.35 3.31 7.67
N GLU A 56 -5.51 3.98 7.73
CA GLU A 56 -5.63 5.44 7.58
C GLU A 56 -4.82 6.18 8.66
N ALA A 57 -5.00 5.83 9.93
CA ALA A 57 -4.24 6.40 11.03
C ALA A 57 -2.74 6.15 10.88
N GLY A 58 -2.34 4.93 10.51
CA GLY A 58 -0.94 4.58 10.26
C GLY A 58 -0.34 5.37 9.09
N TYR A 59 -1.07 5.52 7.99
CA TYR A 59 -0.60 6.25 6.82
C TYR A 59 -0.38 7.73 7.15
N ALA A 60 -1.35 8.36 7.83
CA ALA A 60 -1.26 9.77 8.23
C ALA A 60 -0.11 10.04 9.21
N LEU A 61 0.24 9.06 10.06
CA LEU A 61 1.36 9.18 11.00
C LEU A 61 2.73 9.14 10.30
N TYR A 62 2.90 8.26 9.32
CA TYR A 62 4.19 7.96 8.71
C TYR A 62 4.45 8.69 7.39
N ARG A 63 3.43 9.30 6.75
CA ARG A 63 3.57 9.93 5.44
C ARG A 63 2.75 11.21 5.30
N GLN A 64 3.38 12.23 4.74
CA GLN A 64 2.77 13.51 4.40
C GLN A 64 2.89 13.84 2.90
N PRO A 65 1.90 14.51 2.30
CA PRO A 65 0.57 14.78 2.87
C PRO A 65 -0.24 13.48 3.03
N PRO A 66 -1.19 13.43 3.99
CA PRO A 66 -2.08 12.28 4.12
C PRO A 66 -2.96 12.15 2.88
N LEU A 67 -3.25 10.91 2.47
CA LEU A 67 -4.28 10.64 1.48
C LEU A 67 -5.65 10.88 2.09
N ASN A 68 -6.62 11.28 1.27
CA ASN A 68 -8.00 11.25 1.74
C ASN A 68 -8.48 9.79 1.87
N ARG A 69 -9.51 9.57 2.70
CA ARG A 69 -9.99 8.21 3.00
C ARG A 69 -10.48 7.46 1.76
N SER A 70 -11.10 8.15 0.79
CA SER A 70 -11.62 7.53 -0.43
C SER A 70 -10.51 7.12 -1.41
N GLU A 71 -9.46 7.91 -1.54
CA GLU A 71 -8.24 7.60 -2.31
C GLU A 71 -7.51 6.43 -1.70
N LEU A 72 -7.30 6.44 -0.37
CA LEU A 72 -6.68 5.33 0.33
C LEU A 72 -7.48 4.04 0.12
N LEU A 73 -8.80 4.10 0.29
CA LEU A 73 -9.68 2.96 0.04
C LEU A 73 -9.59 2.49 -1.42
N THR A 74 -9.59 3.42 -2.38
CA THR A 74 -9.47 3.09 -3.81
C THR A 74 -8.18 2.32 -4.10
N ILE A 75 -7.05 2.79 -3.55
CA ILE A 75 -5.75 2.11 -3.71
C ILE A 75 -5.76 0.74 -3.03
N LEU A 76 -6.32 0.64 -1.82
CA LEU A 76 -6.41 -0.65 -1.11
C LEU A 76 -7.30 -1.66 -1.87
N ILE A 77 -8.37 -1.20 -2.51
CA ILE A 77 -9.20 -2.03 -3.38
C ILE A 77 -8.43 -2.46 -4.64
N GLU A 78 -7.72 -1.53 -5.28
CA GLU A 78 -6.85 -1.84 -6.43
C GLU A 78 -5.81 -2.90 -6.06
N LEU A 79 -5.12 -2.73 -4.92
CA LEU A 79 -4.10 -3.63 -4.40
C LEU A 79 -4.65 -4.99 -3.94
N SER A 80 -5.95 -5.08 -3.72
CA SER A 80 -6.66 -6.33 -3.39
C SER A 80 -7.47 -6.91 -4.54
N SER A 81 -7.36 -6.32 -5.72
CA SER A 81 -7.94 -6.89 -6.92
C SER A 81 -7.13 -8.11 -7.38
N PRO A 82 -7.77 -9.05 -8.10
CA PRO A 82 -7.07 -10.19 -8.70
C PRO A 82 -5.92 -9.81 -9.63
N LEU A 83 -5.94 -8.58 -10.18
CA LEU A 83 -4.91 -8.11 -11.11
C LEU A 83 -3.58 -7.79 -10.42
N THR A 84 -3.61 -7.26 -9.20
CA THR A 84 -2.40 -6.86 -8.46
C THR A 84 -2.05 -7.86 -7.35
N GLY A 85 -3.04 -8.38 -6.65
CA GLY A 85 -2.91 -9.52 -5.72
C GLY A 85 -2.01 -9.32 -4.49
N TYR A 86 -1.53 -8.10 -4.20
CA TYR A 86 -0.62 -7.88 -3.07
C TYR A 86 -1.31 -7.95 -1.71
N LEU A 87 -2.58 -7.53 -1.67
CA LEU A 87 -3.42 -7.55 -0.48
C LEU A 87 -4.63 -8.45 -0.70
N GLY A 88 -5.11 -9.06 0.37
CA GLY A 88 -6.43 -9.62 0.45
C GLY A 88 -7.37 -8.61 1.10
N ARG A 89 -8.67 -8.74 0.82
CA ARG A 89 -9.73 -7.89 1.38
C ARG A 89 -10.87 -8.73 1.92
N TYR A 90 -11.40 -8.32 3.05
CA TYR A 90 -12.62 -8.83 3.66
C TYR A 90 -13.55 -7.65 3.99
N VAL A 91 -14.85 -7.83 3.81
CA VAL A 91 -15.86 -6.77 4.02
C VAL A 91 -16.95 -7.32 4.93
N THR A 92 -17.25 -6.59 6.00
CA THR A 92 -18.43 -6.86 6.84
C THR A 92 -19.64 -6.19 6.22
N THR A 93 -20.82 -6.80 6.36
CA THR A 93 -22.06 -6.30 5.77
C THR A 93 -22.76 -5.27 6.65
N GLN A 94 -22.72 -5.40 7.99
CA GLN A 94 -23.46 -4.51 8.91
C GLN A 94 -22.72 -4.31 10.26
N PRO A 95 -22.18 -3.11 10.57
CA PRO A 95 -21.94 -2.00 9.63
C PRO A 95 -20.91 -2.40 8.57
N LYS A 96 -20.93 -1.67 7.44
CA LYS A 96 -19.98 -1.91 6.35
C LYS A 96 -18.58 -1.44 6.74
N SER A 97 -17.69 -2.39 6.98
CA SER A 97 -16.28 -2.12 7.32
C SER A 97 -15.36 -2.92 6.40
N TYR A 98 -14.26 -2.29 6.02
CA TYR A 98 -13.26 -2.88 5.15
C TYR A 98 -12.05 -3.32 5.97
N TYR A 99 -11.59 -4.54 5.69
CA TYR A 99 -10.42 -5.12 6.29
C TYR A 99 -9.48 -5.61 5.20
N PHE A 100 -8.18 -5.48 5.45
CA PHE A 100 -7.12 -5.85 4.52
C PHE A 100 -6.08 -6.71 5.21
N TYR A 101 -5.41 -7.55 4.43
CA TYR A 101 -4.34 -8.41 4.91
C TYR A 101 -3.32 -8.62 3.80
N HIS A 102 -2.05 -8.77 4.14
CA HIS A 102 -0.99 -9.04 3.19
C HIS A 102 -1.06 -10.48 2.66
N LEU A 103 -0.95 -10.67 1.34
CA LEU A 103 -1.00 -11.99 0.68
C LEU A 103 0.37 -12.50 0.27
N HIS A 104 1.20 -11.65 -0.34
CA HIS A 104 2.48 -12.02 -0.89
C HIS A 104 3.54 -11.02 -0.49
N ASP A 105 4.69 -11.53 -0.04
CA ASP A 105 5.87 -10.69 0.10
C ASP A 105 6.23 -10.12 -1.27
N LEU A 106 6.31 -8.80 -1.35
CA LEU A 106 7.09 -8.18 -2.41
C LEU A 106 8.50 -8.75 -2.28
N PRO A 107 9.13 -9.30 -3.34
CA PRO A 107 10.50 -9.79 -3.26
C PRO A 107 11.40 -8.66 -2.77
N THR A 108 11.76 -8.72 -1.50
CA THR A 108 12.68 -7.83 -0.81
C THR A 108 13.53 -8.71 0.11
N PRO A 109 14.85 -8.45 0.21
CA PRO A 109 15.71 -9.21 1.09
C PRO A 109 15.37 -8.87 2.55
N GLU A 110 14.61 -9.76 3.19
CA GLU A 110 14.65 -10.16 4.60
C GLU A 110 13.27 -10.56 5.13
N GLU A 111 13.22 -11.77 5.70
CA GLU A 111 12.05 -12.39 6.33
C GLU A 111 12.03 -12.12 7.84
N CYS A 112 10.82 -12.12 8.41
CA CYS A 112 10.58 -11.85 9.82
C CYS A 112 10.90 -13.08 10.67
N LYS A 113 11.85 -12.97 11.62
CA LYS A 113 11.99 -13.94 12.71
C LYS A 113 11.03 -13.59 13.85
N PRO A 114 10.33 -14.57 14.46
CA PRO A 114 9.63 -14.32 15.71
C PRO A 114 10.63 -13.90 16.80
N LYS A 115 10.24 -12.93 17.66
CA LYS A 115 11.02 -12.62 18.86
C LYS A 115 11.02 -13.85 19.79
N PRO A 116 12.17 -14.22 20.39
CA PRO A 116 12.20 -15.29 21.38
C PRO A 116 11.23 -14.97 22.52
N SER A 117 10.55 -15.98 23.05
CA SER A 117 9.69 -15.82 24.23
C SER A 117 10.55 -15.37 25.42
N PRO A 118 9.98 -14.67 26.42
CA PRO A 118 10.71 -14.26 27.63
C PRO A 118 11.38 -15.44 28.37
N GLU A 119 10.91 -16.66 28.13
CA GLU A 119 11.44 -17.90 28.72
C GLU A 119 12.78 -18.34 28.10
N GLN A 120 13.23 -17.71 27.01
CA GLN A 120 14.54 -17.96 26.40
C GLN A 120 15.60 -16.94 26.81
N ILE A 121 15.29 -16.07 27.79
CA ILE A 121 16.22 -15.13 28.41
C ILE A 121 16.32 -15.47 29.91
N VAL A 122 16.62 -16.74 30.22
CA VAL A 122 17.20 -17.18 31.49
C VAL A 122 18.16 -18.33 31.19
#